data_AF-A0A7K5VRG1-F1
#
_entry.id   AF-A0A7K5VRG1-F1
#
_cell.length_a   1.000
_cell.length_b   1.000
_cell.length_c   1.000
_cell.angle_alpha   90.00
_cell.angle_beta   90.00
_cell.angle_gamma   90.00
#
_symmetry.space_group_name_H-M   'P 1'
#
loop_
_entity.id
_entity.type
_entity.pdbx_description
1 polymer ?
#
loop_
_entity_poly.entity_id
_entity_poly.type
_entity_poly.pdbx_seq_one_letter_code
_entity_poly.pdbx_strand_id
1 'polypeptide(L)' 'VAIKKMTLQEEMSEELAVNEIMVMRDSRNPNIVTYLDSYLFDREVWLAMEFMDGGMLSDVLKAVYLEEGQIGAVCRE' A
#
# COMPACT_ATOMS: atom_id res chain seq x y z
N VAL A 1 8.56 7.01 6.78
CA VAL A 1 7.57 7.18 5.70
C VAL A 1 7.96 6.31 4.53
N ALA A 2 7.01 5.69 3.84
CA ALA A 2 7.24 5.00 2.58
C ALA A 2 6.79 5.90 1.42
N ILE A 3 7.49 5.85 0.29
CA ILE A 3 7.12 6.60 -0.93
C ILE A 3 6.93 5.61 -2.07
N LYS A 4 5.71 5.53 -2.59
CA LYS A 4 5.40 4.80 -3.83
C LYS A 4 5.41 5.78 -5.00
N LYS A 5 6.18 5.48 -6.05
CA LYS A 5 6.24 6.30 -7.28
C LYS A 5 5.47 5.60 -8.40
N MET A 6 4.64 6.36 -9.10
CA MET A 6 3.81 5.87 -10.20
C MET A 6 3.96 6.79 -11.41
N THR A 7 4.52 6.29 -12.51
CA THR A 7 4.67 7.06 -13.75
C THR A 7 3.36 7.10 -14.53
N LEU A 8 2.97 8.28 -14.99
CA LEU A 8 1.76 8.55 -15.76
C LEU A 8 2.09 8.54 -17.26
N GLN A 9 2.04 7.35 -17.87
CA GLN A 9 2.37 7.15 -19.28
C GLN A 9 1.13 7.18 -20.20
N GLU A 10 -0.01 6.68 -19.72
CA GLU A 10 -1.27 6.53 -20.48
C GLU A 10 -2.49 6.89 -19.62
N GLU A 11 -3.64 7.22 -20.21
CA GLU A 11 -4.87 7.59 -19.48
C GLU A 11 -5.28 6.53 -18.44
N MET A 12 -5.15 5.24 -18.77
CA MET A 12 -5.41 4.13 -17.84
C MET A 12 -4.49 4.17 -16.60
N SER A 13 -3.24 4.61 -16.75
CA SER A 13 -2.31 4.76 -15.61
C SER A 13 -2.68 5.92 -14.70
N GLU A 14 -3.28 6.98 -15.25
CA GLU A 14 -3.78 8.13 -14.50
C GLU A 14 -5.01 7.75 -13.68
N GLU A 15 -5.98 7.05 -14.28
CA GLU A 15 -7.17 6.56 -13.57
C GLU A 15 -6.81 5.64 -12.40
N LEU A 16 -5.86 4.71 -12.60
CA LEU A 16 -5.39 3.80 -11.55
C LEU A 16 -4.70 4.55 -10.41
N ALA A 17 -3.83 5.52 -10.72
CA ALA A 17 -3.15 6.32 -9.70
C ALA A 17 -4.14 7.16 -8.88
N VAL A 18 -5.13 7.77 -9.54
CA VAL A 18 -6.20 8.53 -8.87
C VAL A 18 -7.04 7.61 -7.98
N ASN A 19 -7.42 6.43 -8.47
CA ASN A 19 -8.20 5.48 -7.69
C ASN A 19 -7.45 5.02 -6.44
N GLU A 20 -6.14 4.74 -6.55
CA GLU A 20 -5.31 4.36 -5.40
C GLU A 20 -5.25 5.47 -4.35
N ILE A 21 -5.03 6.72 -4.76
CA ILE A 21 -5.04 7.87 -3.85
C ILE A 21 -6.41 8.02 -3.16
N MET A 22 -7.50 7.97 -3.92
CA MET A 22 -8.85 8.15 -3.35
C MET A 22 -9.19 7.05 -2.35
N VAL A 23 -8.93 5.79 -2.69
CA VAL A 23 -9.18 4.65 -1.80
C VAL A 23 -8.38 4.81 -0.51
N MET A 24 -7.09 5.12 -0.57
CA MET A 24 -6.27 5.24 0.64
C MET A 24 -6.62 6.47 1.48
N ARG A 25 -6.94 7.62 0.84
CA ARG A 25 -7.29 8.85 1.55
C ARG A 25 -8.61 8.72 2.32
N ASP A 26 -9.59 8.06 1.69
CA ASP A 26 -10.95 7.97 2.24
C ASP A 26 -11.11 6.74 3.17
N SER A 27 -10.20 5.75 3.08
CA SER A 27 -10.18 4.56 3.96
C SER A 27 -9.33 4.79 5.21
N ARG A 28 -9.97 5.22 6.31
CA ARG A 28 -9.32 5.28 7.63
C ARG A 28 -9.67 4.05 8.45
N ASN A 29 -8.74 3.09 8.53
CA ASN A 29 -8.89 1.88 9.33
C ASN A 29 -7.51 1.44 9.86
N PRO A 30 -7.38 0.93 11.11
CA PRO A 30 -6.11 0.46 11.65
C PRO A 30 -5.38 -0.61 10.82
N ASN A 31 -6.12 -1.39 10.01
CA ASN A 31 -5.60 -2.49 9.20
C ASN A 31 -5.41 -2.10 7.71
N ILE A 32 -5.59 -0.82 7.38
CA ILE A 32 -5.30 -0.26 6.06
C ILE A 32 -4.15 0.72 6.20
N VAL A 33 -3.14 0.58 5.33
CA VAL A 33 -1.97 1.47 5.30
C VAL A 33 -2.42 2.93 5.20
N THR A 34 -1.96 3.74 6.14
CA THR A 34 -2.35 5.13 6.31
C THR A 34 -1.78 6.01 5.21
N TYR A 35 -2.69 6.68 4.49
CA TYR A 35 -2.35 7.80 3.59
C TYR A 35 -1.82 9.00 4.39
N LEU A 36 -0.73 9.60 3.92
CA LEU A 36 -0.22 10.85 4.49
C LEU A 36 -0.38 12.02 3.53
N ASP A 37 0.17 11.90 2.31
CA ASP A 37 0.08 12.94 1.29
C ASP A 37 0.39 12.38 -0.11
N SER A 38 0.17 13.19 -1.15
CA SER A 38 0.54 12.86 -2.53
C SER A 38 1.05 14.08 -3.29
N TYR A 39 2.01 13.85 -4.17
CA TYR A 39 2.68 14.90 -4.96
C TYR A 39 2.73 14.48 -6.42
N LEU A 40 2.61 15.46 -7.33
CA LEU A 40 2.79 15.27 -8.76
C LEU A 40 4.06 16.00 -9.20
N PHE A 41 5.02 15.27 -9.77
CA PHE A 41 6.26 15.83 -10.29
C PHE A 41 6.70 15.06 -11.55
N ASP A 42 6.98 15.78 -12.65
CA ASP A 42 7.50 15.21 -13.90
C ASP A 42 6.75 13.97 -14.41
N ARG A 43 5.41 14.06 -14.48
CA ARG A 43 4.52 12.94 -14.83
C ARG A 43 4.67 11.71 -13.93
N GLU A 44 5.13 11.89 -12.70
CA GLU A 44 5.11 10.88 -11.66
C GLU A 44 4.26 11.34 -10.48
N VAL A 45 3.40 10.46 -10.01
CA VAL A 45 2.70 10.60 -8.74
C VAL A 45 3.54 9.93 -7.66
N TRP A 46 3.85 10.69 -6.62
CA TRP A 46 4.55 10.22 -5.44
C TRP A 46 3.56 10.16 -4.29
N LEU A 47 3.28 8.95 -3.81
CA LEU A 47 2.36 8.69 -2.72
C LEU A 47 3.16 8.48 -1.43
N ALA A 48 2.98 9.39 -0.47
CA ALA A 48 3.55 9.27 0.86
C ALA A 48 2.56 8.53 1.77
N MET A 49 3.03 7.43 2.35
CA MET A 49 2.22 6.56 3.22
C MET A 49 3.04 6.11 4.43
N GLU A 50 2.36 5.55 5.43
CA GLU A 50 3.07 4.99 6.59
C GLU A 50 4.07 3.90 6.17
N PHE A 51 5.13 3.76 6.95
CA PHE A 51 6.16 2.77 6.68
C PHE A 51 5.90 1.52 7.51
N MET A 52 5.60 0.41 6.85
CA MET A 52 5.40 -0.90 7.46
C MET A 52 6.75 -1.62 7.56
N ASP A 53 7.41 -1.50 8.70
CA ASP A 53 8.76 -2.05 8.95
C ASP A 53 8.80 -3.58 9.05
N GLY A 54 7.66 -4.23 9.29
CA GLY A 54 7.51 -5.69 9.29
C GLY A 54 7.65 -6.37 7.92
N GLY A 55 7.72 -5.59 6.83
CA GLY A 55 7.90 -6.13 5.47
C GLY A 55 6.65 -6.81 4.90
N MET A 56 6.85 -7.67 3.89
CA MET A 56 5.76 -8.32 3.18
C MET A 56 5.42 -9.68 3.78
N LEU A 57 4.12 -9.99 3.92
CA LEU A 57 3.65 -11.33 4.29
C LEU A 57 4.16 -12.41 3.33
N SER A 58 4.32 -12.08 2.04
CA SER A 58 4.85 -12.99 1.03
C SER A 58 6.27 -13.47 1.33
N ASP A 59 7.10 -12.64 1.96
CA ASP A 59 8.47 -13.03 2.32
C ASP A 59 8.48 -13.92 3.56
N VAL A 60 7.58 -13.68 4.51
CA VAL A 60 7.35 -14.58 5.64
C VAL A 60 6.91 -15.96 5.14
N LEU A 61 5.95 -16.02 4.20
CA LEU A 61 5.43 -17.27 3.62
C LEU A 61 6.47 -18.04 2.81
N LYS A 62 7.50 -17.38 2.28
CA LYS A 62 8.64 -18.06 1.62
C LYS A 62 9.63 -18.64 2.62
N ALA A 63 9.72 -18.06 3.82
CA ALA A 63 10.71 -18.43 4.83
C ALA A 63 10.21 -19.50 5.81
N VAL A 64 8.92 -19.45 6.18
CA VAL A 64 8.34 -20.33 7.21
C VAL A 64 6.90 -20.74 6.86
N TYR A 65 6.48 -21.89 7.39
CA TYR A 65 5.06 -22.25 7.45
C TYR A 65 4.42 -21.59 8.66
N LEU A 66 3.29 -20.91 8.43
CA LEU A 66 2.50 -20.31 9.51
C LEU A 66 1.62 -21.38 10.17
N GLU A 67 1.54 -21.35 11.49
CA GLU A 67 0.59 -22.16 12.24
C GLU A 67 -0.84 -21.63 12.04
N GLU A 68 -1.86 -22.49 12.22
CA GLU A 68 -3.27 -22.09 12.06
C GLU A 68 -3.65 -20.86 12.90
N GLY A 69 -3.11 -20.73 14.11
CA GLY A 69 -3.33 -19.57 14.97
C GLY A 69 -2.77 -18.27 14.38
N GLN A 70 -1.63 -18.33 13.69
CA GLN A 70 -1.01 -17.17 13.04
C GLN A 70 -1.76 -16.80 11.76
N ILE A 71 -2.18 -17.80 10.97
CA ILE A 71 -3.06 -17.59 9.81
C ILE A 71 -4.36 -16.92 10.25
N GLY A 72 -4.99 -17.46 11.30
CA GLY A 72 -6.23 -16.91 11.86
C GLY A 72 -6.08 -15.49 12.38
N ALA A 73 -4.90 -15.13 12.93
CA ALA A 73 -4.61 -13.75 13.30
C ALA A 73 -4.56 -12.83 12.07
N VAL A 74 -3.80 -13.19 11.03
CA VAL A 74 -3.70 -12.41 9.78
C VAL A 74 -5.06 -12.27 9.10
N CYS A 75 -5.90 -13.30 9.09
CA CYS A 75 -7.24 -13.24 8.47
C CYS A 75 -8.25 -12.40 9.27
N ARG A 76 -8.00 -12.15 10.56
CA ARG A 76 -8.89 -11.35 11.41
C ARG A 76 -8.60 -9.86 11.28
N GLU A 77 -7.34 -9.50 11.12
CA GLU A 77 -6.93 -8.11 10.84
C GLU A 77 -7.37 -7.70 9.42
#